data_AF-A0A7S0ZKD1-F1
#
_entry.id   AF-A0A7S0ZKD1-F1
#
_cell.length_a   1.000
_cell.length_b   1.000
_cell.length_c   1.000
_cell.angle_alpha   90.00
_cell.angle_beta   90.00
_cell.angle_gamma   90.00
#
_symmetry.space_group_name_H-M   'P 1'
#
loop_
_entity.id
_entity.type
_entity.pdbx_description
1 polymer ?
#
loop_
_entity_poly.entity_id
_entity_poly.type
_entity_poly.pdbx_seq_one_letter_code
_entity_poly.pdbx_strand_id
1 'polypeptide(L)'
;ILEMLKFYPRVLYIDIDVHHGDGVEEAFYVTDRVMTLSFHKFGDMFFPGTGDIWDKGSGVGESYAVNFPLKDGIDDESYQDIFVPVVNKVMEVFRPSAIVLQCGADSLAQDRLGCFNLTTRGHANCVSFVKSFNVPTLVLGGGGYNIRSVARCWVNETATVLGQELDTRIPYNDYWEYFAPDYNLHVEKTQMENANSKMYLEKLRIKIMENLRSLNAAPSVQMQEMPPTTYDSDFASEDDFDPDERRLQAEMDARQDPREMFDDENDQGFEGMAR
;
A
#
# COMPACT_ATOMS: atom_id res chain seq x y z
N ILE A 1 3.47 10.43 0.28
CA ILE A 1 4.00 10.53 1.68
C ILE A 1 4.82 11.79 1.90
N LEU A 2 5.81 12.12 1.05
CA LEU A 2 6.65 13.32 1.21
C LEU A 2 5.83 14.62 1.37
N GLU A 3 4.75 14.78 0.59
CA GLU A 3 3.89 15.95 0.78
C GLU A 3 3.16 15.98 2.12
N MET A 4 2.72 14.82 2.60
CA MET A 4 2.10 14.70 3.91
C MET A 4 3.08 15.08 5.00
N LEU A 5 4.37 14.76 4.85
CA LEU A 5 5.41 15.13 5.82
C LEU A 5 5.65 16.64 5.94
N LYS A 6 5.12 17.47 5.05
CA LYS A 6 5.12 18.94 5.25
C LYS A 6 4.19 19.38 6.38
N PHE A 7 3.11 18.63 6.62
CA PHE A 7 2.07 18.99 7.59
C PHE A 7 1.97 18.01 8.77
N TYR A 8 2.30 16.74 8.52
CA TYR A 8 2.15 15.65 9.47
C TYR A 8 3.54 15.22 9.98
N PRO A 9 3.81 15.31 11.29
CA PRO A 9 5.10 14.92 11.85
C PRO A 9 5.41 13.44 11.64
N ARG A 10 4.38 12.58 11.69
CA ARG A 10 4.47 11.13 11.52
C ARG A 10 3.40 10.61 10.57
N VAL A 11 3.81 9.85 9.57
CA VAL A 11 2.93 9.21 8.58
C VAL A 11 3.09 7.70 8.69
N LEU A 12 1.99 6.98 8.89
CA LEU A 12 1.99 5.51 8.86
C LEU A 12 1.61 5.05 7.46
N TYR A 13 2.41 4.19 6.86
CA TYR A 13 2.08 3.48 5.64
C TYR A 13 1.68 2.04 5.98
N ILE A 14 0.47 1.63 5.62
CA ILE A 14 -0.03 0.26 5.79
C ILE A 14 -0.25 -0.33 4.41
N ASP A 15 0.28 -1.52 4.20
CA ASP A 15 0.24 -2.23 2.92
C ASP A 15 -0.40 -3.62 3.11
N ILE A 16 -1.53 -3.84 2.40
CA ILE A 16 -2.27 -5.11 2.38
C ILE A 16 -2.26 -5.77 0.99
N ASP A 17 -1.36 -5.34 0.10
CA ASP A 17 -0.99 -6.08 -1.11
C ASP A 17 -0.42 -7.45 -0.74
N VAL A 18 -0.55 -8.43 -1.64
CA VAL A 18 0.08 -9.74 -1.41
C VAL A 18 1.61 -9.66 -1.51
N HIS A 19 2.13 -8.67 -2.24
CA HIS A 19 3.56 -8.42 -2.40
C HIS A 19 4.08 -7.49 -1.30
N HIS A 20 5.35 -7.65 -0.94
CA HIS A 20 5.99 -6.72 -0.02
C HIS A 20 6.08 -5.33 -0.65
N GLY A 21 5.70 -4.29 0.11
CA GLY A 21 5.81 -2.87 -0.27
C GLY A 21 7.25 -2.33 -0.20
N ASP A 22 8.18 -3.06 -0.82
CA ASP A 22 9.63 -2.84 -0.74
C ASP A 22 10.08 -1.45 -1.18
N GLY A 23 9.52 -0.89 -2.25
CA GLY A 23 9.86 0.45 -2.71
C GLY A 23 9.53 1.54 -1.70
N VAL A 24 8.41 1.42 -0.98
CA VAL A 24 8.04 2.38 0.07
C VAL A 24 8.89 2.17 1.32
N GLU A 25 9.18 0.90 1.66
CA GLU A 25 10.09 0.57 2.75
C GLU A 25 11.50 1.12 2.51
N GLU A 26 12.07 0.91 1.33
CA GLU A 26 13.41 1.39 0.97
C GLU A 26 13.48 2.93 1.03
N ALA A 27 12.47 3.61 0.46
CA ALA A 27 12.41 5.08 0.45
C ALA A 27 12.43 5.70 1.86
N PHE A 28 11.96 4.97 2.88
CA PHE A 28 11.88 5.44 4.27
C PHE A 28 12.72 4.60 5.26
N TYR A 29 13.62 3.77 4.75
CA TYR A 29 14.34 2.76 5.53
C TYR A 29 15.19 3.32 6.68
N VAL A 30 15.59 4.59 6.57
CA VAL A 30 16.49 5.28 7.50
C VAL A 30 15.85 6.50 8.17
N THR A 31 14.51 6.55 8.30
CA THR A 31 13.81 7.62 9.03
C THR A 31 12.84 7.08 10.08
N ASP A 32 12.63 7.85 11.16
CA ASP A 32 11.63 7.59 12.20
C ASP A 32 10.33 8.39 12.00
N ARG A 33 10.25 9.21 10.95
CA ARG A 33 9.06 10.02 10.62
C ARG A 33 8.00 9.25 9.83
N VAL A 34 8.40 8.15 9.19
CA VAL A 34 7.51 7.26 8.46
C VAL A 34 7.71 5.86 9.02
N MET A 35 6.60 5.19 9.32
CA MET A 35 6.62 3.76 9.65
C MET A 35 5.95 3.01 8.51
N THR A 36 6.62 1.98 7.98
CA THR A 36 6.03 1.05 7.02
C THR A 36 5.55 -0.19 7.73
N LEU A 37 4.35 -0.65 7.40
CA LEU A 37 3.74 -1.86 7.92
C LEU A 37 3.19 -2.67 6.74
N SER A 38 3.80 -3.81 6.43
CA SER A 38 3.40 -4.66 5.31
C SER A 38 3.03 -6.07 5.75
N PHE A 39 1.93 -6.58 5.20
CA PHE A 39 1.44 -7.95 5.40
C PHE A 39 1.41 -8.70 4.07
N HIS A 40 2.44 -9.49 3.78
CA HIS A 40 2.68 -10.00 2.43
C HIS A 40 3.09 -11.46 2.45
N LYS A 41 3.00 -12.13 1.30
CA LYS A 41 3.57 -13.46 1.13
C LYS A 41 5.10 -13.36 1.09
N PHE A 42 5.76 -14.26 1.81
CA PHE A 42 7.22 -14.35 1.82
C PHE A 42 7.71 -15.80 1.67
N GLY A 43 8.85 -15.97 0.99
CA GLY A 43 9.47 -17.27 0.71
C GLY A 43 9.15 -17.82 -0.68
N ASP A 44 9.75 -18.96 -1.01
CA ASP A 44 9.57 -19.68 -2.30
C ASP A 44 9.80 -18.82 -3.56
N MET A 45 10.77 -17.89 -3.48
CA MET A 45 11.10 -16.93 -4.56
C MET A 45 9.90 -16.05 -4.97
N PHE A 46 8.91 -15.86 -4.09
CA PHE A 46 7.83 -14.93 -4.34
C PHE A 46 8.37 -13.50 -4.43
N PHE A 47 7.93 -12.76 -5.45
CA PHE A 47 8.36 -11.38 -5.69
C PHE A 47 7.90 -10.48 -4.53
N PRO A 48 8.69 -9.49 -4.10
CA PRO A 48 10.03 -9.11 -4.58
C PRO A 48 11.20 -9.90 -3.94
N GLY A 49 10.93 -10.77 -2.97
CA GLY A 49 11.95 -11.54 -2.25
C GLY A 49 12.55 -10.82 -1.04
N THR A 50 11.99 -9.69 -0.63
CA THR A 50 12.33 -8.90 0.57
C THR A 50 11.19 -8.94 1.60
N GLY A 51 11.32 -8.28 2.76
CA GLY A 51 10.27 -8.24 3.78
C GLY A 51 10.28 -9.42 4.77
N ASP A 52 11.45 -10.04 5.01
CA ASP A 52 11.56 -11.00 6.12
C ASP A 52 11.31 -10.29 7.46
N ILE A 53 10.98 -11.03 8.52
CA ILE A 53 10.76 -10.49 9.87
C ILE A 53 11.99 -9.78 10.47
N TRP A 54 13.17 -10.02 9.90
CA TRP A 54 14.42 -9.38 10.30
C TRP A 54 14.64 -8.04 9.59
N ASP A 55 13.87 -7.77 8.54
CA ASP A 55 13.87 -6.51 7.82
C ASP A 55 13.10 -5.49 8.63
N LYS A 56 13.85 -4.55 9.23
CA LYS A 56 13.35 -3.68 10.30
C LYS A 56 13.85 -2.24 10.19
N GLY A 57 14.37 -1.82 9.04
CA GLY A 57 14.97 -0.50 8.90
C GLY A 57 16.39 -0.41 9.45
N SER A 58 17.00 0.77 9.32
CA SER A 58 18.39 1.00 9.72
C SER A 58 18.61 2.40 10.27
N GLY A 59 19.65 2.57 11.09
CA GLY A 59 19.98 3.85 11.72
C GLY A 59 18.83 4.35 12.59
N VAL A 60 18.38 5.58 12.33
CA VAL A 60 17.23 6.15 13.07
C VAL A 60 15.90 5.49 12.71
N GLY A 61 15.80 4.85 11.53
CA GLY A 61 14.63 4.08 11.10
C GLY A 61 14.62 2.64 11.61
N GLU A 62 15.58 2.23 12.44
CA GLU A 62 15.56 0.88 13.03
C GLU A 62 14.29 0.69 13.88
N SER A 63 13.60 -0.42 13.62
CA SER A 63 12.27 -0.79 14.15
C SER A 63 11.09 0.07 13.65
N TYR A 64 11.28 0.92 12.63
CA TYR A 64 10.21 1.65 11.94
C TYR A 64 9.77 1.00 10.62
N ALA A 65 10.42 -0.08 10.18
CA ALA A 65 9.89 -0.98 9.17
C ALA A 65 9.34 -2.24 9.86
N VAL A 66 8.08 -2.58 9.60
CA VAL A 66 7.36 -3.67 10.25
C VAL A 66 6.84 -4.63 9.18
N ASN A 67 7.43 -5.82 9.13
CA ASN A 67 7.09 -6.83 8.15
C ASN A 67 6.42 -8.05 8.79
N PHE A 68 5.28 -8.46 8.21
CA PHE A 68 4.57 -9.67 8.58
C PHE A 68 4.64 -10.68 7.42
N PRO A 69 5.70 -11.51 7.35
CA PRO A 69 5.85 -12.50 6.29
C PRO A 69 4.84 -13.65 6.47
N LEU A 70 4.02 -13.89 5.45
CA LEU A 70 2.96 -14.90 5.45
C LEU A 70 3.22 -16.00 4.43
N LYS A 71 2.52 -17.12 4.63
CA LYS A 71 2.45 -18.24 3.69
C LYS A 71 1.13 -18.22 2.93
N ASP A 72 1.04 -19.10 1.96
CA ASP A 72 -0.12 -19.28 1.09
C ASP A 72 -1.41 -19.56 1.86
N GLY A 73 -2.54 -19.14 1.27
CA GLY A 73 -3.88 -19.55 1.67
C GLY A 73 -4.40 -18.93 2.97
N ILE A 74 -3.81 -17.84 3.46
CA ILE A 74 -4.35 -17.15 4.64
C ILE A 74 -5.83 -16.76 4.41
N ASP A 75 -6.65 -17.06 5.42
CA ASP A 75 -8.09 -16.77 5.42
C ASP A 75 -8.42 -15.49 6.20
N ASP A 76 -9.65 -14.99 6.04
CA ASP A 76 -10.14 -13.76 6.66
C ASP A 76 -9.95 -13.77 8.19
N GLU A 77 -10.29 -14.89 8.84
CA GLU A 77 -10.22 -15.01 10.29
C GLU A 77 -8.77 -14.93 10.79
N SER A 78 -7.85 -15.67 10.16
CA SER A 78 -6.43 -15.66 10.53
C SER A 78 -5.78 -14.32 10.23
N TYR A 79 -6.14 -13.68 9.10
CA TYR A 79 -5.63 -12.36 8.73
C TYR A 79 -6.10 -11.29 9.74
N GLN A 80 -7.37 -11.33 10.13
CA GLN A 80 -7.92 -10.42 11.14
C GLN A 80 -7.24 -10.61 12.52
N ASP A 81 -6.99 -11.86 12.93
CA ASP A 81 -6.34 -12.21 14.20
C ASP A 81 -4.88 -11.69 14.31
N ILE A 82 -4.23 -11.38 13.20
CA ILE A 82 -2.89 -10.77 13.16
C ILE A 82 -2.94 -9.26 12.88
N PHE A 83 -3.80 -8.82 11.95
CA PHE A 83 -3.85 -7.44 11.49
C PHE A 83 -4.28 -6.51 12.61
N VAL A 84 -5.40 -6.84 13.27
CA VAL A 84 -5.98 -5.98 14.31
C VAL A 84 -5.02 -5.78 15.50
N PRO A 85 -4.40 -6.83 16.09
CA PRO A 85 -3.45 -6.61 17.18
C PRO A 85 -2.21 -5.83 16.77
N VAL A 86 -1.63 -6.12 15.60
CA VAL A 86 -0.39 -5.47 15.14
C VAL A 86 -0.64 -4.00 14.82
N VAL A 87 -1.68 -3.69 14.06
CA VAL A 87 -2.05 -2.30 13.73
C VAL A 87 -2.41 -1.53 15.01
N ASN A 88 -3.16 -2.12 15.95
CA ASN A 88 -3.40 -1.48 17.26
C ASN A 88 -2.09 -1.11 17.97
N LYS A 89 -1.12 -2.03 18.00
CA LYS A 89 0.15 -1.78 18.68
C LYS A 89 0.98 -0.71 17.98
N VAL A 90 0.98 -0.70 16.65
CA VAL A 90 1.60 0.34 15.84
C VAL A 90 0.96 1.70 16.14
N MET A 91 -0.37 1.79 16.14
CA MET A 91 -1.08 3.02 16.47
C MET A 91 -0.77 3.53 17.88
N GLU A 92 -0.67 2.62 18.87
CA GLU A 92 -0.32 2.92 20.26
C GLU A 92 1.08 3.52 20.39
N VAL A 93 2.07 2.92 19.72
CA VAL A 93 3.50 3.25 19.88
C VAL A 93 3.93 4.38 18.96
N PHE A 94 3.63 4.27 17.67
CA PHE A 94 4.04 5.23 16.64
C PHE A 94 3.20 6.50 16.68
N ARG A 95 1.92 6.42 17.07
CA ARG A 95 0.99 7.55 17.16
C ARG A 95 1.00 8.42 15.89
N PRO A 96 0.69 7.86 14.71
CA PRO A 96 0.73 8.61 13.46
C PRO A 96 -0.30 9.74 13.46
N SER A 97 0.03 10.82 12.75
CA SER A 97 -0.86 11.96 12.53
C SER A 97 -1.56 11.91 11.17
N ALA A 98 -1.13 11.02 10.28
CA ALA A 98 -1.80 10.67 9.05
C ALA A 98 -1.46 9.22 8.65
N ILE A 99 -2.33 8.59 7.87
CA ILE A 99 -2.19 7.22 7.37
C ILE A 99 -2.24 7.22 5.85
N VAL A 100 -1.41 6.40 5.22
CA VAL A 100 -1.58 5.96 3.82
C VAL A 100 -1.86 4.47 3.86
N LEU A 101 -3.01 4.06 3.35
CA LEU A 101 -3.42 2.66 3.26
C LEU A 101 -3.41 2.24 1.78
N GLN A 102 -2.48 1.38 1.42
CA GLN A 102 -2.46 0.71 0.12
C GLN A 102 -3.40 -0.49 0.20
N CYS A 103 -4.38 -0.56 -0.69
CA CYS A 103 -5.41 -1.60 -0.75
C CYS A 103 -5.22 -2.52 -1.96
N GLY A 104 -4.04 -3.11 -2.10
CA GLY A 104 -3.75 -4.13 -3.11
C GLY A 104 -4.77 -5.25 -3.05
N ALA A 105 -5.45 -5.50 -4.17
CA ALA A 105 -6.55 -6.45 -4.29
C ALA A 105 -6.10 -7.83 -4.81
N ASP A 106 -4.80 -8.03 -5.01
CA ASP A 106 -4.20 -9.33 -5.34
C ASP A 106 -4.01 -10.25 -4.12
N SER A 107 -4.23 -9.75 -2.90
CA SER A 107 -4.36 -10.56 -1.69
C SER A 107 -5.72 -11.28 -1.60
N LEU A 108 -6.64 -11.02 -2.53
CA LEU A 108 -7.93 -11.71 -2.61
C LEU A 108 -7.80 -13.14 -3.12
N ALA A 109 -8.76 -13.97 -2.71
CA ALA A 109 -9.00 -15.28 -3.29
C ALA A 109 -9.22 -15.16 -4.81
N GLN A 110 -8.73 -16.16 -5.55
CA GLN A 110 -8.90 -16.27 -7.01
C GLN A 110 -8.20 -15.14 -7.81
N ASP A 111 -7.24 -14.44 -7.22
CA ASP A 111 -6.31 -13.61 -7.98
C ASP A 111 -5.44 -14.47 -8.91
N ARG A 112 -4.87 -13.85 -9.96
CA ARG A 112 -4.04 -14.57 -10.94
C ARG A 112 -2.59 -14.77 -10.47
N LEU A 113 -2.06 -13.84 -9.68
CA LEU A 113 -0.68 -13.85 -9.20
C LEU A 113 -0.61 -14.08 -7.70
N GLY A 114 -1.56 -13.54 -6.94
CA GLY A 114 -1.66 -13.76 -5.51
C GLY A 114 -2.13 -15.17 -5.15
N CYS A 115 -1.71 -15.63 -3.98
CA CYS A 115 -2.05 -16.96 -3.45
C CYS A 115 -2.55 -16.91 -1.99
N PHE A 116 -3.18 -15.80 -1.62
CA PHE A 116 -3.99 -15.70 -0.40
C PHE A 116 -5.43 -16.14 -0.69
N ASN A 117 -6.24 -16.23 0.37
CA ASN A 117 -7.62 -16.71 0.27
C ASN A 117 -8.61 -15.73 0.93
N LEU A 118 -8.31 -14.43 0.86
CA LEU A 118 -9.15 -13.39 1.46
C LEU A 118 -10.41 -13.12 0.63
N THR A 119 -11.51 -12.84 1.32
CA THR A 119 -12.73 -12.36 0.69
C THR A 119 -12.73 -10.84 0.59
N THR A 120 -13.61 -10.30 -0.27
CA THR A 120 -13.88 -8.84 -0.29
C THR A 120 -14.30 -8.27 1.07
N ARG A 121 -14.91 -9.10 1.95
CA ARG A 121 -15.35 -8.68 3.28
C ARG A 121 -14.18 -8.67 4.26
N GLY A 122 -13.36 -9.72 4.27
CA GLY A 122 -12.15 -9.79 5.09
C GLY A 122 -11.16 -8.67 4.76
N HIS A 123 -10.98 -8.40 3.47
CA HIS A 123 -10.13 -7.31 2.99
C HIS A 123 -10.69 -5.93 3.42
N ALA A 124 -11.98 -5.67 3.21
CA ALA A 124 -12.64 -4.44 3.66
C ALA A 124 -12.68 -4.27 5.19
N ASN A 125 -12.59 -5.34 5.98
CA ASN A 125 -12.46 -5.24 7.44
C ASN A 125 -11.15 -4.51 7.82
N CYS A 126 -10.09 -4.65 7.03
CA CYS A 126 -8.83 -3.93 7.26
C CYS A 126 -9.04 -2.42 7.07
N VAL A 127 -9.71 -2.01 5.99
CA VAL A 127 -10.09 -0.61 5.73
C VAL A 127 -10.98 -0.06 6.84
N SER A 128 -12.02 -0.80 7.22
CA SER A 128 -12.94 -0.43 8.30
C SER A 128 -12.19 -0.21 9.62
N PHE A 129 -11.26 -1.12 9.94
CA PHE A 129 -10.46 -1.04 11.14
C PHE A 129 -9.52 0.17 11.15
N VAL A 130 -8.81 0.43 10.05
CA VAL A 130 -7.95 1.62 9.91
C VAL A 130 -8.78 2.90 10.01
N LYS A 131 -9.94 2.96 9.36
CA LYS A 131 -10.86 4.09 9.43
C LYS A 131 -11.33 4.37 10.87
N SER A 132 -11.50 3.33 11.69
CA SER A 132 -11.99 3.47 13.07
C SER A 132 -11.10 4.35 13.96
N PHE A 133 -9.81 4.52 13.61
CA PHE A 133 -8.88 5.38 14.35
C PHE A 133 -9.14 6.89 14.14
N ASN A 134 -9.96 7.28 13.15
CA ASN A 134 -10.30 8.68 12.85
C ASN A 134 -9.06 9.57 12.64
N VAL A 135 -8.02 9.03 11.99
CA VAL A 135 -6.83 9.76 11.56
C VAL A 135 -6.96 10.10 10.07
N PRO A 136 -6.51 11.28 9.59
CA PRO A 136 -6.48 11.60 8.16
C PRO A 136 -5.85 10.45 7.37
N THR A 137 -6.63 9.84 6.47
CA THR A 137 -6.23 8.61 5.78
C THR A 137 -6.36 8.79 4.28
N LEU A 138 -5.26 8.56 3.55
CA LEU A 138 -5.25 8.41 2.10
C LEU A 138 -5.39 6.92 1.77
N VAL A 139 -6.43 6.55 1.02
CA VAL A 139 -6.65 5.17 0.56
C VAL A 139 -6.24 5.08 -0.90
N LEU A 140 -5.39 4.12 -1.22
CA LEU A 140 -4.85 3.88 -2.57
C LEU A 140 -5.24 2.47 -3.04
N GLY A 141 -5.23 2.26 -4.36
CA GLY A 141 -5.31 0.92 -4.94
C GLY A 141 -3.99 0.16 -4.79
N GLY A 142 -3.62 -0.61 -5.81
CA GLY A 142 -2.43 -1.46 -5.77
C GLY A 142 -2.46 -2.57 -6.82
N GLY A 143 -1.85 -3.70 -6.49
CA GLY A 143 -1.97 -4.93 -7.26
C GLY A 143 -3.42 -5.43 -7.34
N GLY A 144 -3.65 -6.40 -8.23
CA GLY A 144 -4.97 -6.94 -8.51
C GLY A 144 -5.11 -7.37 -9.96
N TYR A 145 -5.06 -8.67 -10.20
CA TYR A 145 -4.88 -9.22 -11.55
C TYR A 145 -6.08 -10.04 -12.03
N ASN A 146 -7.05 -10.28 -11.16
CA ASN A 146 -8.42 -10.58 -11.55
C ASN A 146 -9.29 -9.32 -11.52
N ILE A 147 -9.32 -8.58 -12.64
CA ILE A 147 -9.98 -7.26 -12.75
C ILE A 147 -11.44 -7.24 -12.26
N ARG A 148 -12.16 -8.36 -12.33
CA ARG A 148 -13.53 -8.49 -11.84
C ARG A 148 -13.58 -8.47 -10.31
N SER A 149 -12.66 -9.17 -9.67
CA SER A 149 -12.49 -9.15 -8.21
C SER A 149 -11.98 -7.82 -7.72
N VAL A 150 -11.08 -7.17 -8.47
CA VAL A 150 -10.58 -5.81 -8.16
C VAL A 150 -11.72 -4.80 -8.11
N ALA A 151 -12.54 -4.75 -9.16
CA ALA A 151 -13.70 -3.83 -9.21
C ALA A 151 -14.66 -4.06 -8.04
N ARG A 152 -14.94 -5.33 -7.73
CA ARG A 152 -15.76 -5.72 -6.57
C ARG A 152 -15.16 -5.24 -5.24
N CYS A 153 -13.86 -5.45 -5.05
CA CYS A 153 -13.15 -5.09 -3.83
C CYS A 153 -13.19 -3.59 -3.58
N TRP A 154 -12.70 -2.80 -4.53
CA TRP A 154 -12.57 -1.35 -4.34
C TRP A 154 -13.92 -0.64 -4.27
N VAL A 155 -14.98 -1.18 -4.89
CA VAL A 155 -16.36 -0.70 -4.66
C VAL A 155 -16.81 -0.98 -3.22
N ASN A 156 -16.56 -2.19 -2.71
CA ASN A 156 -16.91 -2.56 -1.34
C ASN A 156 -16.12 -1.75 -0.29
N GLU A 157 -14.83 -1.50 -0.53
CA GLU A 157 -14.00 -0.64 0.30
C GLU A 157 -14.43 0.83 0.24
N THR A 158 -14.78 1.34 -0.93
CA THR A 158 -15.32 2.71 -1.08
C THR A 158 -16.59 2.87 -0.25
N ALA A 159 -17.51 1.89 -0.28
CA ALA A 159 -18.70 1.92 0.56
C ALA A 159 -18.35 1.86 2.06
N THR A 160 -17.34 1.08 2.44
CA THR A 160 -16.81 1.01 3.82
C THR A 160 -16.28 2.37 4.28
N VAL A 161 -15.53 3.06 3.43
CA VAL A 161 -15.05 4.43 3.69
C VAL A 161 -16.24 5.39 3.87
N LEU A 162 -17.25 5.31 3.01
CA LEU A 162 -18.45 6.14 3.09
C LEU A 162 -19.42 5.74 4.23
N GLY A 163 -19.20 4.60 4.88
CA GLY A 163 -20.11 4.06 5.89
C GLY A 163 -21.47 3.66 5.30
N GLN A 164 -21.47 3.18 4.05
CA GLN A 164 -22.67 2.75 3.32
C GLN A 164 -22.73 1.23 3.25
N GLU A 165 -23.93 0.68 3.41
CA GLU A 165 -24.19 -0.73 3.12
C GLU A 165 -24.63 -0.87 1.66
N LEU A 166 -24.00 -1.80 0.93
CA LEU A 166 -24.35 -2.10 -0.45
C LEU A 166 -25.20 -3.38 -0.53
N ASP A 167 -26.04 -3.45 -1.57
CA ASP A 167 -26.67 -4.70 -1.98
C ASP A 167 -25.58 -5.67 -2.48
N THR A 168 -25.77 -6.97 -2.23
CA THR A 168 -24.88 -8.01 -2.74
C THR A 168 -25.01 -8.17 -4.25
N ARG A 169 -26.14 -7.80 -4.83
CA ARG A 169 -26.34 -7.82 -6.28
C ARG A 169 -25.72 -6.58 -6.91
N ILE A 170 -24.81 -6.79 -7.85
CA ILE A 170 -24.23 -5.69 -8.64
C ILE A 170 -25.39 -5.02 -9.41
N PRO A 171 -25.41 -3.69 -9.58
CA PRO A 171 -26.37 -3.02 -10.45
C PRO A 171 -25.98 -3.13 -11.93
N TYR A 172 -26.96 -3.04 -12.83
CA TYR A 172 -26.69 -2.99 -14.27
C TYR A 172 -25.77 -1.81 -14.61
N ASN A 173 -24.77 -2.05 -15.46
CA ASN A 173 -23.78 -1.08 -15.92
C ASN A 173 -23.17 -1.55 -17.25
N ASP A 174 -22.34 -0.73 -17.89
CA ASP A 174 -21.75 -1.02 -19.20
C ASP A 174 -20.89 -2.30 -19.21
N TYR A 175 -20.33 -2.68 -18.07
CA TYR A 175 -19.50 -3.88 -17.89
C TYR A 175 -20.26 -5.03 -17.21
N TRP A 176 -21.59 -4.97 -17.16
CA TRP A 176 -22.44 -5.93 -16.45
C TRP A 176 -22.11 -7.40 -16.74
N GLU A 177 -21.87 -7.73 -18.00
CA GLU A 177 -21.59 -9.09 -18.47
C GLU A 177 -20.28 -9.67 -17.90
N TYR A 178 -19.33 -8.81 -17.46
CA TYR A 178 -18.07 -9.27 -16.86
C TYR A 178 -18.32 -10.01 -15.54
N PHE A 179 -19.42 -9.70 -14.85
CA PHE A 179 -19.75 -10.26 -13.55
C PHE A 179 -20.69 -11.47 -13.64
N ALA A 180 -20.95 -11.98 -14.84
CA ALA A 180 -21.66 -13.24 -15.01
C ALA A 180 -20.86 -14.42 -14.41
N PRO A 181 -21.54 -15.51 -13.98
CA PRO A 181 -22.99 -15.71 -14.03
C PRO A 181 -23.73 -15.25 -12.77
N ASP A 182 -23.02 -14.91 -11.69
CA ASP A 182 -23.60 -14.69 -10.37
C ASP A 182 -24.05 -13.24 -10.13
N TYR A 183 -23.38 -12.28 -10.78
CA TYR A 183 -23.59 -10.85 -10.61
C TYR A 183 -23.51 -10.41 -9.14
N ASN A 184 -22.67 -11.10 -8.36
CA ASN A 184 -22.50 -10.87 -6.93
C ASN A 184 -21.29 -9.95 -6.70
N LEU A 185 -21.45 -9.03 -5.76
CA LEU A 185 -20.41 -8.11 -5.32
C LEU A 185 -19.28 -8.83 -4.57
N HIS A 186 -19.57 -9.91 -3.87
CA HIS A 186 -18.58 -10.53 -2.98
C HIS A 186 -17.80 -11.65 -3.66
N VAL A 187 -16.47 -11.54 -3.56
CA VAL A 187 -15.56 -12.67 -3.85
C VAL A 187 -15.53 -13.58 -2.64
N GLU A 188 -15.85 -14.85 -2.87
CA GLU A 188 -15.86 -15.90 -1.85
C GLU A 188 -14.53 -16.65 -1.80
N LYS A 189 -14.23 -17.20 -0.62
CA LYS A 189 -13.04 -18.01 -0.39
C LYS A 189 -13.09 -19.33 -1.17
N THR A 190 -11.92 -19.84 -1.51
CA THR A 190 -11.74 -21.13 -2.18
C THR A 190 -11.48 -22.25 -1.16
N GLN A 191 -11.42 -23.50 -1.64
CA GLN A 191 -11.02 -24.67 -0.85
C GLN A 191 -9.50 -24.79 -0.64
N MET A 192 -8.75 -23.70 -0.86
CA MET A 192 -7.31 -23.65 -0.64
C MET A 192 -6.97 -23.89 0.84
N GLU A 193 -5.97 -24.73 1.09
CA GLU A 193 -5.46 -24.97 2.45
C GLU A 193 -4.68 -23.77 2.96
N ASN A 194 -4.95 -23.36 4.19
CA ASN A 194 -4.22 -22.29 4.86
C ASN A 194 -2.90 -22.83 5.45
N ALA A 195 -1.78 -22.49 4.81
CA ALA A 195 -0.45 -22.94 5.26
C ALA A 195 0.06 -22.19 6.51
N ASN A 196 -0.70 -21.22 7.01
CA ASN A 196 -0.35 -20.40 8.18
C ASN A 196 -0.88 -21.03 9.47
N SER A 197 -0.15 -22.01 10.00
CA SER A 197 -0.50 -22.59 11.31
C SER A 197 -0.59 -21.50 12.41
N LYS A 198 -1.51 -21.67 13.37
CA LYS A 198 -1.65 -20.74 14.51
C LYS A 198 -0.34 -20.49 15.26
N MET A 199 0.47 -21.54 15.44
CA MET A 199 1.78 -21.43 16.11
C MET A 199 2.76 -20.56 15.31
N TYR A 200 2.73 -20.64 13.98
CA TYR A 200 3.57 -19.81 13.11
C TYR A 200 3.17 -18.34 13.21
N LEU A 201 1.88 -18.04 13.06
CA LEU A 201 1.36 -16.66 13.17
C LEU A 201 1.64 -16.06 14.55
N GLU A 202 1.43 -16.84 15.61
CA GLU A 202 1.70 -16.38 16.98
C GLU A 202 3.18 -16.05 17.20
N LYS A 203 4.08 -16.88 16.67
CA LYS A 203 5.53 -16.65 16.77
C LYS A 203 5.94 -15.34 16.09
N LEU A 204 5.44 -15.07 14.88
CA LEU A 204 5.69 -13.81 14.17
C LEU A 204 5.11 -12.62 14.94
N ARG A 205 3.85 -12.74 15.38
CA ARG A 205 3.18 -11.70 16.16
C ARG A 205 3.95 -11.34 17.42
N ILE A 206 4.39 -12.32 18.22
CA ILE A 206 5.19 -12.07 19.43
C ILE A 206 6.46 -11.31 19.08
N LYS A 207 7.17 -11.73 18.03
CA LYS A 207 8.42 -11.11 17.62
C LYS A 207 8.23 -9.66 17.15
N ILE A 208 7.19 -9.39 16.35
CA ILE A 208 6.82 -8.04 15.93
C ILE A 208 6.45 -7.18 17.14
N MET A 209 5.70 -7.73 18.10
CA MET A 209 5.32 -7.03 19.33
C MET A 209 6.54 -6.69 20.20
N GLU A 210 7.55 -7.56 20.25
CA GLU A 210 8.83 -7.27 20.91
C GLU A 210 9.59 -6.13 20.22
N ASN A 211 9.66 -6.15 18.89
CA ASN A 211 10.29 -5.07 18.12
C ASN A 211 9.59 -3.73 18.39
N LEU A 212 8.25 -3.70 18.33
CA LEU A 212 7.46 -2.49 18.61
C LEU A 212 7.59 -2.00 20.06
N ARG A 213 7.82 -2.89 21.03
CA ARG A 213 8.08 -2.49 22.43
C ARG A 213 9.42 -1.81 22.63
N SER A 214 10.39 -2.05 21.74
CA SER A 214 11.72 -1.44 21.83
C SER A 214 11.74 0.02 21.40
N LEU A 215 10.72 0.47 20.66
CA LEU A 215 10.56 1.86 20.27
C LEU A 215 10.24 2.73 21.49
N ASN A 216 11.00 3.81 21.66
CA ASN A 216 10.61 4.89 22.56
C ASN A 216 9.30 5.51 22.05
N ALA A 217 8.28 5.60 22.89
CA ALA A 217 6.96 6.06 22.47
C ALA A 217 7.01 7.48 21.87
N ALA A 218 6.86 7.59 20.54
CA ALA A 218 6.94 8.81 19.73
C ALA A 218 8.12 9.75 20.10
N PRO A 219 9.34 9.53 19.57
CA PRO A 219 10.45 10.47 19.78
C PRO A 219 10.10 11.86 19.25
N SER A 220 10.66 12.88 19.89
CA SER A 220 10.40 14.28 19.55
C SER A 220 10.83 14.56 18.10
N VAL A 221 9.86 14.90 17.25
CA VAL A 221 10.15 15.35 15.88
C VAL A 221 10.79 16.73 15.97
N GLN A 222 12.03 16.87 15.52
CA GLN A 222 12.66 18.18 15.37
C GLN A 222 11.87 18.99 14.34
N MET A 223 11.53 20.23 14.70
CA MET A 223 10.92 21.19 13.78
C MET A 223 11.90 21.44 12.64
N GLN A 224 11.55 20.99 11.43
CA GLN A 224 12.31 21.30 10.23
C GLN A 224 11.59 22.44 9.51
N GLU A 225 12.32 23.49 9.12
CA GLU A 225 11.75 24.55 8.29
C GLU A 225 11.24 23.94 6.98
N MET A 226 9.96 24.18 6.70
CA MET A 226 9.32 23.70 5.49
C MET A 226 10.02 24.38 4.29
N PRO A 227 10.52 23.62 3.31
CA PRO A 227 11.00 24.23 2.07
C PRO A 227 9.84 25.02 1.44
N PRO A 228 10.10 26.19 0.84
CA PRO A 228 9.06 26.97 0.17
C PRO A 228 8.35 26.10 -0.87
N THR A 229 7.02 26.24 -0.94
CA THR A 229 6.18 25.59 -1.95
C THR A 229 6.63 26.03 -3.35
N THR A 230 7.00 25.09 -4.20
CA THR A 230 7.45 25.34 -5.59
C THR A 230 6.31 25.60 -6.57
N TYR A 231 5.05 25.50 -6.12
CA TYR A 231 3.92 25.99 -6.89
C TYR A 231 3.81 27.50 -6.68
N ASP A 232 4.55 28.25 -7.51
CA ASP A 232 4.21 29.65 -7.77
C ASP A 232 2.76 29.68 -8.28
N SER A 233 1.88 30.32 -7.53
CA SER A 233 0.48 30.56 -7.88
C SER A 233 0.28 31.44 -9.12
N ASP A 234 1.38 31.84 -9.77
CA ASP A 234 1.42 32.76 -10.90
C ASP A 234 1.49 32.03 -12.26
N PHE A 235 1.51 30.68 -12.27
CA PHE A 235 1.42 29.89 -13.49
C PHE A 235 0.05 29.21 -13.60
N ALA A 236 -0.65 29.48 -14.69
CA ALA A 236 -1.94 28.90 -15.05
C ALA A 236 -1.92 27.37 -14.92
N SER A 237 -2.99 26.78 -14.35
CA SER A 237 -3.09 25.34 -14.13
C SER A 237 -3.14 24.60 -15.47
N GLU A 238 -2.82 23.30 -15.50
CA GLU A 238 -2.95 22.52 -16.75
C GLU A 238 -4.37 22.51 -17.31
N ASP A 239 -5.37 22.78 -16.47
CA ASP A 239 -6.79 22.94 -16.84
C ASP A 239 -7.10 24.26 -17.57
N ASP A 240 -6.19 25.23 -17.60
CA ASP A 240 -6.39 26.54 -18.24
C ASP A 240 -6.05 26.54 -19.75
N PHE A 241 -5.67 25.41 -20.34
CA PHE A 241 -5.15 25.34 -21.71
C PHE A 241 -5.95 24.41 -22.64
N ASP A 242 -6.03 24.82 -23.92
CA ASP A 242 -6.76 24.10 -24.97
C ASP A 242 -6.06 22.76 -25.32
N PRO A 243 -6.75 21.61 -25.22
CA PRO A 243 -6.17 20.30 -25.52
C PRO A 243 -5.76 20.08 -26.99
N ASP A 244 -6.19 20.95 -27.92
CA ASP A 244 -5.87 20.82 -29.35
C ASP A 244 -4.58 21.57 -29.78
N GLU A 245 -3.91 22.30 -28.87
CA GLU A 245 -2.63 22.96 -29.17
C GLU A 245 -1.42 22.08 -28.83
N ARG A 246 -0.59 21.77 -29.84
CA ARG A 246 0.64 20.99 -29.66
C ARG A 246 1.77 21.87 -29.11
N ARG A 247 2.23 21.58 -27.89
CA ARG A 247 3.32 22.30 -27.19
C ARG A 247 4.73 21.92 -27.67
N LEU A 248 5.65 22.86 -27.50
CA LEU A 248 7.10 22.65 -27.71
C LEU A 248 7.68 21.91 -26.49
N GLN A 249 8.42 20.83 -26.75
CA GLN A 249 9.03 19.96 -25.73
C GLN A 249 9.81 20.75 -24.66
N ALA A 250 10.53 21.80 -25.07
CA ALA A 250 11.33 22.64 -24.18
C ALA A 250 10.51 23.37 -23.08
N GLU A 251 9.21 23.61 -23.28
CA GLU A 251 8.33 24.23 -22.27
C GLU A 251 7.78 23.22 -21.25
N MET A 252 7.82 21.93 -21.57
CA MET A 252 7.50 20.85 -20.65
C MET A 252 8.72 20.53 -19.78
N ASP A 253 9.90 20.47 -20.40
CA ASP A 253 11.16 20.18 -19.72
C ASP A 253 11.55 21.29 -18.72
N ALA A 254 11.18 22.54 -18.98
CA ALA A 254 11.41 23.67 -18.06
C ALA A 254 10.59 23.60 -16.76
N ARG A 255 9.58 22.72 -16.68
CA ARG A 255 8.73 22.52 -15.48
C ARG A 255 9.19 21.36 -14.60
N GLN A 256 10.18 20.59 -15.04
CA GLN A 256 10.71 19.45 -14.27
C GLN A 256 11.71 19.93 -13.21
N ASP A 257 11.60 19.38 -12.00
CA ASP A 257 12.57 19.62 -10.93
C ASP A 257 13.93 19.05 -11.35
N PRO A 258 15.04 19.84 -11.33
CA PRO A 258 16.37 19.34 -11.67
C PRO A 258 16.86 18.15 -10.81
N ARG A 259 16.13 17.81 -9.73
CA ARG A 259 16.40 16.68 -8.83
C ARG A 259 15.62 15.42 -9.17
N GLU A 260 14.62 15.49 -10.04
CA GLU A 260 13.99 14.30 -10.62
C GLU A 260 14.88 13.79 -11.75
N MET A 261 15.91 13.01 -11.40
CA MET A 261 16.66 12.25 -12.39
C MET A 261 15.81 11.06 -12.85
N PHE A 262 15.28 11.14 -14.06
CA PHE A 262 14.86 9.98 -14.82
C PHE A 262 16.05 9.47 -15.62
N ASP A 263 16.40 8.19 -15.48
CA ASP A 263 17.35 7.51 -16.36
C ASP A 263 16.76 7.46 -17.77
N ASP A 264 17.33 8.24 -18.68
CA ASP A 264 16.87 8.36 -20.07
C ASP A 264 17.31 7.10 -20.85
N GLU A 265 16.36 6.22 -21.18
CA GLU A 265 16.56 5.08 -22.06
C GLU A 265 16.84 5.54 -23.50
N ASN A 266 18.10 5.88 -23.78
CA ASN A 266 18.59 6.07 -25.15
C ASN A 266 20.01 5.50 -25.31
N ASP A 267 20.16 4.20 -25.02
CA ASP A 267 21.32 3.43 -25.46
C ASP A 267 20.95 2.63 -26.73
N GLN A 268 20.88 3.34 -27.86
CA GLN A 268 20.75 2.73 -29.19
C GLN A 268 22.12 2.64 -29.87
N GLY A 269 22.64 1.41 -29.94
CA GLY A 269 23.35 0.86 -31.10
C GLY A 269 24.66 1.53 -31.56
N PHE A 270 25.79 1.03 -31.07
CA PHE A 270 27.07 1.18 -31.77
C PHE A 270 27.26 0.04 -32.79
N GLU A 271 26.95 0.29 -34.06
CA GLU A 271 27.53 -0.43 -35.20
C GLU A 271 28.39 0.50 -36.06
N GLY A 272 29.70 0.20 -36.10
CA GLY A 272 30.50 0.24 -37.34
C GLY A 272 31.23 1.54 -37.72
N MET A 273 32.56 1.56 -37.51
CA MET A 273 33.46 2.06 -38.56
C MET A 273 34.80 1.33 -38.58
N ALA A 274 35.15 0.90 -39.79
CA ALA A 274 36.33 0.14 -40.16
C ALA A 274 37.65 0.86 -39.87
N ARG A 275 38.63 0.09 -39.37
CA ARG A 275 39.93 -0.19 -40.02
C ARG A 275 40.65 -1.32 -39.32
#